data_AF-A0A523UA66-F1
#
_entry.id   AF-A0A523UA66-F1
#
_cell.length_a   1.000
_cell.length_b   1.000
_cell.length_c   1.000
_cell.angle_alpha   90.00
_cell.angle_beta   90.00
_cell.angle_gamma   90.00
#
_symmetry.space_group_name_H-M   'P 1'
#
loop_
_entity.id
_entity.type
_entity.pdbx_description
1 polymer ?
#
loop_
_entity_poly.entity_id
_entity_poly.type
_entity_poly.pdbx_seq_one_letter_code
_entity_poly.pdbx_strand_id
1 'polypeptide(L)'
;MDYVNGVFKKERDYIENGTTLLIFQLACREALRHDLVGTVAFKQGLYRFVPDWKDRGDKAYEARKNRILGLFQACFGSVDKNVVKRAAKMLADTIGYCGGHFDGWALAERLISPKALRECLDAVFSEEPISEVKILLRKHRGKVRGFTLAGFSELCYLCRDDLFPVINRRVTIPKALLRQLKRKCFISQNNYQGYPYLAEVLEGFLDELRFPKGRDQHRFGYVDRYFRHRDNDRTVRASARKAFYKELAKFVDSLPDRPPAVRIARTICPTDLEIEGGTNLATHRRKERKSANRQAYLNATSNPYRCKICHVDLAEEYSLEDDYGVIEVHHKRLLKSVHKPNLDELVGLCPNCHVMLHRHIAAYLRKKGRKDFASKKEAFKVHDEFVGHCQRLWR
;
A
#
# COMPACT_ATOMS: atom_id res chain seq x y z
N MET A 1 -37.96 -20.32 -6.46
CA MET A 1 -36.79 -21.07 -6.97
C MET A 1 -35.62 -20.12 -6.98
N ASP A 2 -34.55 -20.50 -6.28
CA ASP A 2 -33.37 -19.66 -6.06
C ASP A 2 -32.60 -19.53 -7.39
N TYR A 3 -32.98 -18.54 -8.21
CA TYR A 3 -32.40 -18.26 -9.53
C TYR A 3 -30.89 -18.00 -9.44
N VAL A 4 -30.48 -17.46 -8.29
CA VAL A 4 -29.12 -17.48 -7.71
C VAL A 4 -28.51 -18.87 -7.98
N ASN A 5 -28.96 -19.95 -7.34
CA ASN A 5 -28.37 -21.28 -7.48
C ASN A 5 -28.46 -21.94 -8.87
N GLY A 6 -29.45 -21.58 -9.69
CA GLY A 6 -29.69 -22.21 -11.00
C GLY A 6 -28.76 -21.71 -12.13
N VAL A 7 -28.48 -20.40 -12.15
CA VAL A 7 -27.56 -19.80 -13.13
C VAL A 7 -26.10 -20.06 -12.73
N PHE A 8 -25.83 -20.28 -11.44
CA PHE A 8 -24.51 -20.59 -10.89
C PHE A 8 -23.90 -21.93 -11.30
N LYS A 9 -24.48 -22.78 -12.15
CA LYS A 9 -23.83 -24.09 -12.45
C LYS A 9 -23.17 -24.17 -13.82
N LYS A 10 -23.84 -23.72 -14.89
CA LYS A 10 -23.33 -23.90 -16.27
C LYS A 10 -22.39 -22.78 -16.75
N GLU A 11 -22.54 -21.55 -16.28
CA GLU A 11 -21.62 -20.44 -16.59
C GLU A 11 -20.43 -20.39 -15.62
N ARG A 12 -20.65 -20.87 -14.39
CA ARG A 12 -19.66 -21.04 -13.33
C ARG A 12 -18.53 -21.99 -13.76
N ASP A 13 -18.88 -23.16 -14.29
CA ASP A 13 -17.92 -24.11 -14.86
C ASP A 13 -17.10 -23.49 -16.02
N TYR A 14 -17.61 -22.48 -16.73
CA TYR A 14 -16.98 -21.92 -17.92
C TYR A 14 -15.83 -20.94 -17.60
N ILE A 15 -15.93 -20.24 -16.46
CA ILE A 15 -14.89 -19.33 -15.95
C ILE A 15 -13.95 -20.06 -14.97
N GLU A 16 -14.49 -20.97 -14.16
CA GLU A 16 -13.74 -21.78 -13.18
C GLU A 16 -12.90 -22.87 -13.84
N ASN A 17 -13.43 -23.57 -14.86
CA ASN A 17 -12.76 -24.72 -15.48
C ASN A 17 -12.19 -24.44 -16.88
N GLY A 18 -12.22 -23.18 -17.37
CA GLY A 18 -12.03 -22.89 -18.81
C GLY A 18 -10.97 -21.86 -19.22
N THR A 19 -10.18 -21.28 -18.32
CA THR A 19 -9.72 -19.91 -18.61
C THR A 19 -8.22 -19.75 -18.80
N THR A 20 -7.86 -19.32 -20.00
CA THR A 20 -6.53 -18.88 -20.42
C THR A 20 -5.91 -17.81 -19.52
N LEU A 21 -6.69 -17.22 -18.62
CA LEU A 21 -6.23 -16.39 -17.51
C LEU A 21 -5.20 -17.12 -16.64
N LEU A 22 -5.49 -18.37 -16.25
CA LEU A 22 -4.57 -19.16 -15.43
C LEU A 22 -3.27 -19.44 -16.20
N ILE A 23 -3.36 -19.64 -17.52
CA ILE A 23 -2.20 -19.79 -18.40
C ILE A 23 -1.38 -18.51 -18.45
N PHE A 24 -2.02 -17.35 -18.56
CA PHE A 24 -1.35 -16.05 -18.51
C PHE A 24 -0.66 -15.80 -17.16
N GLN A 25 -1.34 -16.11 -16.05
CA GLN A 25 -0.77 -16.01 -14.70
C GLN A 25 0.43 -16.94 -14.52
N LEU A 26 0.31 -18.19 -14.98
CA LEU A 26 1.42 -19.15 -14.99
C LEU A 26 2.59 -18.56 -15.78
N ALA A 27 2.36 -18.09 -17.01
CA ALA A 27 3.40 -17.50 -17.84
C ALA A 27 4.11 -16.33 -17.12
N CYS A 28 3.37 -15.41 -16.51
CA CYS A 28 3.97 -14.27 -15.83
C CYS A 28 4.76 -14.66 -14.58
N ARG A 29 4.26 -15.59 -13.76
CA ARG A 29 4.95 -16.08 -12.55
C ARG A 29 6.23 -16.83 -12.89
N GLU A 30 6.17 -17.73 -13.87
CA GLU A 30 7.34 -18.50 -14.27
C GLU A 30 8.36 -17.61 -15.00
N ALA A 31 7.91 -16.62 -15.77
CA ALA A 31 8.81 -15.63 -16.36
C ALA A 31 9.51 -14.78 -15.30
N LEU A 32 8.83 -14.41 -14.20
CA LEU A 32 9.50 -13.75 -13.08
C LEU A 32 10.54 -14.66 -12.42
N ARG A 33 10.13 -15.88 -12.07
CA ARG A 33 10.95 -16.88 -11.38
C ARG A 33 12.23 -17.22 -12.13
N HIS A 34 12.16 -17.27 -13.46
CA HIS A 34 13.28 -17.64 -14.34
C HIS A 34 13.96 -16.44 -15.02
N ASP A 35 13.67 -15.22 -14.58
CA ASP A 35 14.23 -13.97 -15.12
C ASP A 35 13.93 -13.68 -16.61
N LEU A 36 12.82 -14.19 -17.14
CA LEU A 36 12.47 -14.14 -18.58
C LEU A 36 11.59 -12.97 -19.00
N VAL A 37 11.12 -12.11 -18.09
CA VAL A 37 10.16 -10.99 -18.33
C VAL A 37 10.63 -10.00 -19.43
N GLY A 38 11.93 -9.96 -19.71
CA GLY A 38 12.53 -9.10 -20.74
C GLY A 38 12.72 -9.72 -22.11
N THR A 39 12.64 -11.05 -22.22
CA THR A 39 13.01 -11.79 -23.42
C THR A 39 12.06 -11.53 -24.59
N VAL A 40 12.57 -11.65 -25.81
CA VAL A 40 11.76 -11.52 -27.02
C VAL A 40 10.64 -12.56 -27.03
N ALA A 41 10.95 -13.81 -26.66
CA ALA A 41 9.99 -14.90 -26.57
C ALA A 41 8.83 -14.58 -25.61
N PHE A 42 9.13 -14.10 -24.40
CA PHE A 42 8.09 -13.70 -23.46
C PHE A 42 7.31 -12.48 -23.97
N LYS A 43 7.98 -11.41 -24.39
CA LYS A 43 7.32 -10.16 -24.80
C LYS A 43 6.44 -10.29 -26.02
N GLN A 44 6.95 -10.91 -27.08
CA GLN A 44 6.24 -11.03 -28.35
C GLN A 44 5.29 -12.24 -28.36
N GLY A 45 5.68 -13.29 -27.64
CA GLY A 45 4.97 -14.56 -27.62
C GLY A 45 3.88 -14.62 -26.56
N LEU A 46 4.21 -14.48 -25.28
CA LEU A 46 3.27 -14.76 -24.19
C LEU A 46 2.61 -13.52 -23.60
N TYR A 47 3.34 -12.40 -23.51
CA TYR A 47 2.83 -11.15 -22.95
C TYR A 47 1.85 -10.44 -23.89
N ARG A 48 2.15 -10.42 -25.19
CA ARG A 48 1.21 -9.94 -26.23
C ARG A 48 0.07 -10.92 -26.47
N PHE A 49 0.23 -12.16 -26.04
CA PHE A 49 -0.83 -13.15 -26.05
C PHE A 49 -1.73 -12.93 -24.84
N VAL A 50 -2.43 -11.80 -24.86
CA VAL A 50 -3.75 -11.77 -24.26
C VAL A 50 -4.58 -12.68 -25.16
N PRO A 51 -5.19 -13.75 -24.63
CA PRO A 51 -5.90 -14.70 -25.47
C PRO A 51 -6.88 -13.91 -26.33
N ASP A 52 -6.80 -14.07 -27.64
CA ASP A 52 -7.72 -13.40 -28.53
C ASP A 52 -9.05 -14.16 -28.44
N TRP A 53 -9.97 -13.61 -27.67
CA TRP A 53 -11.28 -14.20 -27.37
C TRP A 53 -12.26 -14.02 -28.56
N LYS A 54 -11.77 -13.87 -29.79
CA LYS A 54 -12.56 -13.43 -30.94
C LYS A 54 -13.20 -14.52 -31.81
N ASP A 55 -12.76 -15.77 -31.73
CA ASP A 55 -13.27 -16.80 -32.65
C ASP A 55 -13.97 -17.94 -31.94
N ARG A 56 -15.19 -18.24 -32.41
CA ARG A 56 -16.02 -19.38 -32.00
C ARG A 56 -15.85 -20.49 -33.04
N GLY A 57 -15.26 -21.63 -32.66
CA GLY A 57 -15.25 -22.84 -33.47
C GLY A 57 -14.19 -23.88 -33.05
N ASP A 58 -14.56 -25.16 -33.08
CA ASP A 58 -13.72 -26.29 -32.60
C ASP A 58 -12.40 -26.45 -33.35
N LYS A 59 -12.35 -26.20 -34.67
CA LYS A 59 -11.10 -26.29 -35.44
C LYS A 59 -10.08 -25.19 -35.09
N ALA A 60 -10.54 -24.03 -34.64
CA ALA A 60 -9.66 -22.93 -34.20
C ALA A 60 -9.08 -23.19 -32.79
N TYR A 61 -9.70 -24.08 -32.01
CA TYR A 61 -9.30 -24.41 -30.64
C TYR A 61 -7.96 -25.15 -30.60
N GLU A 62 -7.86 -26.30 -31.28
CA GLU A 62 -6.64 -27.13 -31.25
C GLU A 62 -5.43 -26.41 -31.85
N ALA A 63 -5.63 -25.67 -32.95
CA ALA A 63 -4.58 -24.83 -33.53
C ALA A 63 -4.07 -23.77 -32.54
N ARG A 64 -4.96 -23.15 -31.76
CA ARG A 64 -4.60 -22.16 -30.73
C ARG A 64 -3.89 -22.80 -29.54
N LYS A 65 -4.39 -23.93 -29.06
CA LYS A 65 -3.74 -24.71 -28.00
C LYS A 65 -2.31 -25.07 -28.37
N ASN A 66 -2.11 -25.61 -29.57
CA ASN A 66 -0.78 -25.95 -30.08
C ASN A 66 0.12 -24.72 -30.23
N ARG A 67 -0.43 -23.59 -30.71
CA ARG A 67 0.32 -22.33 -30.77
C ARG A 67 0.79 -21.87 -29.38
N ILE A 68 -0.08 -21.90 -28.37
CA ILE A 68 0.27 -21.51 -27.00
C ILE A 68 1.34 -22.44 -26.45
N LEU A 69 1.20 -23.75 -26.63
CA LEU A 69 2.22 -24.71 -26.20
C LEU A 69 3.55 -24.49 -26.91
N GLY A 70 3.54 -24.15 -28.19
CA GLY A 70 4.74 -23.75 -28.93
C GLY A 70 5.41 -22.51 -28.31
N LEU A 71 4.63 -21.50 -27.90
CA LEU A 71 5.15 -20.31 -27.22
C LEU A 71 5.73 -20.63 -25.84
N PHE A 72 5.06 -21.49 -25.06
CA PHE A 72 5.59 -21.98 -23.78
C PHE A 72 6.87 -22.79 -23.96
N GLN A 73 6.91 -23.67 -24.97
CA GLN A 73 8.10 -24.45 -25.29
C GLN A 73 9.26 -23.54 -25.70
N ALA A 74 9.01 -22.52 -26.53
CA ALA A 74 10.03 -21.56 -26.95
C ALA A 74 10.53 -20.68 -25.79
N CYS A 75 9.65 -20.33 -24.85
CA CYS A 75 10.00 -19.44 -23.74
C CYS A 75 10.63 -20.18 -22.54
N PHE A 76 10.08 -21.35 -22.17
CA PHE A 76 10.44 -22.07 -20.94
C PHE A 76 11.06 -23.43 -21.18
N GLY A 77 10.99 -24.00 -22.40
CA GLY A 77 11.34 -25.39 -22.65
C GLY A 77 12.81 -25.75 -22.40
N SER A 78 13.73 -24.78 -22.52
CA SER A 78 15.14 -24.94 -22.17
C SER A 78 15.44 -24.70 -20.70
N VAL A 79 14.53 -24.04 -19.96
CA VAL A 79 14.75 -23.61 -18.57
C VAL A 79 14.01 -24.51 -17.58
N ASP A 80 12.73 -24.79 -17.80
CA ASP A 80 11.94 -25.72 -17.01
C ASP A 80 10.85 -26.40 -17.86
N LYS A 81 11.10 -27.66 -18.24
CA LYS A 81 10.15 -28.49 -19.01
C LYS A 81 8.84 -28.74 -18.24
N ASN A 82 8.85 -28.67 -16.91
CA ASN A 82 7.64 -28.87 -16.12
C ASN A 82 6.66 -27.70 -16.25
N VAL A 83 7.14 -26.48 -16.56
CA VAL A 83 6.25 -25.35 -16.88
C VAL A 83 5.40 -25.66 -18.12
N VAL A 84 6.02 -26.21 -19.17
CA VAL A 84 5.32 -26.60 -20.41
C VAL A 84 4.32 -27.71 -20.15
N LYS A 85 4.68 -28.72 -19.34
CA LYS A 85 3.76 -29.80 -18.93
C LYS A 85 2.56 -29.27 -18.13
N ARG A 86 2.79 -28.34 -17.20
CA ARG A 86 1.71 -27.68 -16.43
C ARG A 86 0.77 -26.91 -17.35
N ALA A 87 1.32 -26.12 -18.28
CA ALA A 87 0.51 -25.40 -19.28
C ALA A 87 -0.31 -26.35 -20.17
N ALA A 88 0.27 -27.47 -20.60
CA ALA A 88 -0.42 -28.49 -21.38
C ALA A 88 -1.57 -29.14 -20.62
N LYS A 89 -1.36 -29.47 -19.34
CA LYS A 89 -2.42 -30.00 -18.47
C LYS A 89 -3.56 -28.99 -18.34
N MET A 90 -3.25 -27.75 -18.00
CA MET A 90 -4.24 -26.68 -17.85
C MET A 90 -5.04 -26.42 -19.14
N LEU A 91 -4.39 -26.47 -20.30
CA LEU A 91 -5.06 -26.33 -21.61
C LEU A 91 -5.88 -27.58 -22.00
N ALA A 92 -5.52 -28.77 -21.52
CA ALA A 92 -6.31 -29.98 -21.74
C ALA A 92 -7.57 -30.00 -20.86
N ASP A 93 -7.45 -29.51 -19.63
CA ASP A 93 -8.54 -29.40 -18.66
C ASP A 93 -9.51 -28.25 -19.02
N THR A 94 -9.13 -27.38 -19.97
CA THR A 94 -9.95 -26.26 -20.45
C THR A 94 -11.07 -26.74 -21.39
N ILE A 95 -12.35 -26.62 -20.97
CA ILE A 95 -13.53 -27.08 -21.75
C ILE A 95 -14.00 -26.02 -22.77
N GLY A 96 -13.07 -25.45 -23.53
CA GLY A 96 -13.33 -24.44 -24.56
C GLY A 96 -12.85 -23.02 -24.21
N TYR A 97 -12.59 -22.21 -25.23
CA TYR A 97 -12.16 -20.82 -25.05
C TYR A 97 -13.34 -19.88 -24.84
N CYS A 98 -13.22 -18.99 -23.85
CA CYS A 98 -14.16 -17.89 -23.66
C CYS A 98 -14.09 -16.88 -24.83
N GLY A 99 -15.26 -16.60 -25.41
CA GLY A 99 -15.42 -15.73 -26.59
C GLY A 99 -15.92 -14.30 -26.27
N GLY A 100 -15.17 -13.51 -25.51
CA GLY A 100 -15.43 -12.08 -25.28
C GLY A 100 -14.21 -11.17 -25.51
N HIS A 101 -14.29 -10.12 -26.31
CA HIS A 101 -13.08 -9.38 -26.64
C HIS A 101 -12.52 -8.61 -25.43
N PHE A 102 -11.30 -8.97 -25.03
CA PHE A 102 -10.38 -7.95 -24.55
C PHE A 102 -9.76 -7.32 -25.80
N ASP A 103 -10.15 -6.08 -26.09
CA ASP A 103 -9.34 -5.23 -26.96
C ASP A 103 -8.05 -4.94 -26.18
N GLY A 104 -7.13 -5.90 -26.12
CA GLY A 104 -5.83 -5.90 -25.38
C GLY A 104 -4.82 -4.88 -25.91
N TRP A 105 -5.32 -3.79 -26.48
CA TRP A 105 -4.58 -2.65 -27.01
C TRP A 105 -3.75 -2.00 -25.89
N ALA A 106 -4.21 -2.08 -24.64
CA ALA A 106 -3.58 -1.36 -23.55
C ALA A 106 -2.23 -1.95 -23.09
N LEU A 107 -2.00 -3.25 -23.32
CA LEU A 107 -0.71 -3.93 -23.10
C LEU A 107 0.10 -4.10 -24.40
N ALA A 108 -0.58 -4.19 -25.56
CA ALA A 108 0.05 -4.49 -26.84
C ALA A 108 0.67 -3.26 -27.56
N GLU A 109 0.13 -2.05 -27.35
CA GLU A 109 0.48 -0.88 -28.18
C GLU A 109 1.72 -0.08 -27.73
N ARG A 110 2.31 -0.38 -26.55
CA ARG A 110 3.44 0.41 -26.03
C ARG A 110 4.63 -0.45 -25.65
N LEU A 111 5.82 0.03 -25.97
CA LEU A 111 7.11 -0.52 -25.53
C LEU A 111 7.25 -0.34 -24.01
N ILE A 112 6.62 -1.21 -23.23
CA ILE A 112 6.89 -1.33 -21.80
C ILE A 112 8.30 -1.88 -21.65
N SER A 113 9.14 -1.18 -20.88
CA SER A 113 10.51 -1.64 -20.65
C SER A 113 10.50 -2.94 -19.84
N PRO A 114 11.45 -3.87 -20.04
CA PRO A 114 11.56 -5.09 -19.22
C PRO A 114 11.52 -4.79 -17.73
N LYS A 115 12.24 -3.74 -17.32
CA LYS A 115 12.33 -3.29 -15.95
C LYS A 115 10.97 -2.86 -15.40
N ALA A 116 10.24 -2.03 -16.13
CA ALA A 116 8.93 -1.56 -15.68
C ALA A 116 7.91 -2.70 -15.60
N LEU A 117 7.93 -3.62 -16.55
CA LEU A 117 7.06 -4.80 -16.52
C LEU A 117 7.39 -5.70 -15.33
N ARG A 118 8.67 -5.97 -15.08
CA ARG A 118 9.11 -6.74 -13.91
C ARG A 118 8.64 -6.11 -12.61
N GLU A 119 8.91 -4.82 -12.40
CA GLU A 119 8.48 -4.10 -11.19
C GLU A 119 6.96 -4.17 -10.98
N CYS A 120 6.16 -4.12 -12.06
CA CYS A 120 4.71 -4.33 -11.97
C CYS A 120 4.35 -5.76 -11.55
N LEU A 121 4.95 -6.76 -12.19
CA LEU A 121 4.64 -8.16 -11.89
C LEU A 121 5.10 -8.54 -10.47
N ASP A 122 6.24 -8.06 -10.01
CA ASP A 122 6.73 -8.25 -8.63
C ASP A 122 5.71 -7.69 -7.63
N ALA A 123 5.25 -6.45 -7.86
CA ALA A 123 4.27 -5.83 -6.98
C ALA A 123 2.93 -6.60 -6.96
N VAL A 124 2.46 -7.00 -8.14
CA VAL A 124 1.15 -7.67 -8.28
C VAL A 124 1.18 -9.12 -7.75
N PHE A 125 2.31 -9.83 -7.86
CA PHE A 125 2.44 -11.19 -7.32
C PHE A 125 3.01 -11.26 -5.91
N SER A 126 3.24 -10.12 -5.25
CA SER A 126 3.64 -10.09 -3.86
C SER A 126 2.56 -10.67 -2.92
N GLU A 127 2.96 -10.93 -1.68
CA GLU A 127 2.05 -11.36 -0.62
C GLU A 127 1.00 -10.29 -0.31
N GLU A 128 1.40 -9.01 -0.38
CA GLU A 128 0.60 -7.82 -0.07
C GLU A 128 0.44 -6.90 -1.29
N PRO A 129 -0.26 -7.32 -2.35
CA PRO A 129 -0.20 -6.66 -3.65
C PRO A 129 -0.80 -5.25 -3.66
N ILE A 130 -1.83 -4.97 -2.86
CA ILE A 130 -2.39 -3.62 -2.74
C ILE A 130 -1.32 -2.67 -2.22
N SER A 131 -0.57 -3.10 -1.20
CA SER A 131 0.51 -2.33 -0.57
C SER A 131 1.68 -2.13 -1.53
N GLU A 132 2.15 -3.19 -2.19
CA GLU A 132 3.26 -3.11 -3.14
C GLU A 132 2.93 -2.29 -4.39
N VAL A 133 1.70 -2.39 -4.89
CA VAL A 133 1.24 -1.53 -6.00
C VAL A 133 1.21 -0.06 -5.56
N LYS A 134 0.81 0.27 -4.31
CA LYS A 134 0.90 1.65 -3.80
C LYS A 134 2.35 2.16 -3.81
N ILE A 135 3.31 1.32 -3.41
CA ILE A 135 4.75 1.64 -3.43
C ILE A 135 5.22 1.91 -4.86
N LEU A 136 4.93 0.99 -5.78
CA LEU A 136 5.25 1.10 -7.19
C LEU A 136 4.73 2.41 -7.80
N LEU A 137 3.44 2.72 -7.58
CA LEU A 137 2.85 3.93 -8.14
C LEU A 137 3.50 5.19 -7.58
N ARG A 138 3.89 5.24 -6.29
CA ARG A 138 4.62 6.40 -5.77
C ARG A 138 6.01 6.54 -6.33
N LYS A 139 6.75 5.43 -6.46
CA LYS A 139 8.06 5.40 -7.12
C LYS A 139 7.98 6.02 -8.51
N HIS A 140 6.90 5.73 -9.24
CA HIS A 140 6.64 6.24 -10.59
C HIS A 140 5.77 7.50 -10.63
N ARG A 141 5.61 8.23 -9.51
CA ARG A 141 4.82 9.48 -9.41
C ARG A 141 3.39 9.37 -10.01
N GLY A 142 2.75 8.23 -9.77
CA GLY A 142 1.40 7.91 -10.20
C GLY A 142 1.30 7.35 -11.63
N LYS A 143 2.41 7.13 -12.34
CA LYS A 143 2.38 6.59 -13.70
C LYS A 143 3.62 5.78 -14.05
N VAL A 144 3.48 4.46 -14.12
CA VAL A 144 4.53 3.58 -14.65
C VAL A 144 4.71 3.85 -16.15
N ARG A 145 5.95 4.15 -16.57
CA ARG A 145 6.27 4.44 -17.97
C ARG A 145 5.90 3.26 -18.87
N GLY A 146 5.23 3.55 -19.98
CA GLY A 146 4.75 2.53 -20.92
C GLY A 146 3.32 2.06 -20.64
N PHE A 147 2.84 2.15 -19.39
CA PHE A 147 1.47 1.80 -19.05
C PHE A 147 0.51 2.97 -19.25
N THR A 148 -0.62 2.68 -19.88
CA THR A 148 -1.84 3.50 -19.76
C THR A 148 -2.56 3.11 -18.46
N LEU A 149 -3.49 3.94 -17.98
CA LEU A 149 -4.36 3.55 -16.86
C LEU A 149 -5.09 2.24 -17.17
N ALA A 150 -5.58 2.10 -18.40
CA ALA A 150 -6.29 0.90 -18.84
C ALA A 150 -5.39 -0.33 -18.80
N GLY A 151 -4.16 -0.23 -19.34
CA GLY A 151 -3.23 -1.35 -19.40
C GLY A 151 -2.73 -1.74 -18.02
N PHE A 152 -2.48 -0.76 -17.15
CA PHE A 152 -2.11 -1.03 -15.76
C PHE A 152 -3.25 -1.76 -15.02
N SER A 153 -4.49 -1.27 -15.16
CA SER A 153 -5.66 -1.87 -14.51
C SER A 153 -5.95 -3.28 -15.04
N GLU A 154 -5.77 -3.49 -16.34
CA GLU A 154 -5.92 -4.79 -17.00
C GLU A 154 -4.88 -5.78 -16.51
N LEU A 155 -3.60 -5.39 -16.41
CA LEU A 155 -2.56 -6.25 -15.86
C LEU A 155 -2.86 -6.66 -14.41
N CYS A 156 -3.24 -5.69 -13.57
CA CYS A 156 -3.60 -5.96 -12.17
C CYS A 156 -4.72 -7.00 -12.10
N TYR A 157 -5.81 -6.79 -12.86
CA TYR A 157 -6.91 -7.75 -12.92
C TYR A 157 -6.50 -9.14 -13.40
N LEU A 158 -5.74 -9.20 -14.50
CA LEU A 158 -5.36 -10.48 -15.09
C LEU A 158 -4.49 -11.30 -14.14
N CYS A 159 -3.75 -10.65 -13.25
CA CYS A 159 -2.86 -11.33 -12.31
C CYS A 159 -3.46 -11.56 -10.92
N ARG A 160 -4.37 -10.69 -10.46
CA ARG A 160 -4.94 -10.66 -9.10
C ARG A 160 -6.36 -10.08 -9.09
N ASP A 161 -7.28 -10.78 -8.44
CA ASP A 161 -8.69 -10.44 -8.32
C ASP A 161 -9.03 -9.50 -7.16
N ASP A 162 -8.14 -9.38 -6.17
CA ASP A 162 -8.16 -8.42 -5.07
C ASP A 162 -7.65 -7.03 -5.45
N LEU A 163 -6.97 -6.87 -6.58
CA LEU A 163 -6.51 -5.57 -7.08
C LEU A 163 -7.58 -4.79 -7.88
N PHE A 164 -8.85 -5.15 -7.80
CA PHE A 164 -9.83 -4.72 -8.80
C PHE A 164 -10.36 -3.29 -8.57
N PRO A 165 -10.17 -2.37 -9.52
CA PRO A 165 -11.35 -1.85 -10.22
C PRO A 165 -11.06 -1.51 -11.68
N VAL A 166 -11.68 -2.23 -12.62
CA VAL A 166 -11.62 -1.83 -14.04
C VAL A 166 -12.47 -0.57 -14.23
N ILE A 167 -11.79 0.58 -14.29
CA ILE A 167 -12.37 1.86 -14.72
C ILE A 167 -11.89 2.14 -16.14
N ASN A 168 -12.41 1.38 -17.09
CA ASN A 168 -12.26 1.75 -18.50
C ASN A 168 -13.40 2.72 -18.89
N ARG A 169 -13.14 3.66 -19.82
CA ARG A 169 -14.16 4.52 -20.47
C ARG A 169 -15.31 3.72 -21.09
N ARG A 170 -15.14 2.40 -21.27
CA ARG A 170 -16.09 1.46 -21.85
C ARG A 170 -16.69 0.47 -20.85
N VAL A 171 -16.33 0.54 -19.56
CA VAL A 171 -17.08 -0.19 -18.52
C VAL A 171 -18.41 0.49 -18.37
N THR A 172 -19.44 -0.33 -18.19
CA THR A 172 -20.82 0.11 -18.24
C THR A 172 -21.27 0.71 -16.91
N ILE A 173 -20.36 1.44 -16.26
CA ILE A 173 -20.69 2.41 -15.23
C ILE A 173 -21.28 3.62 -15.97
N PRO A 174 -22.42 4.18 -15.53
CA PRO A 174 -22.94 5.42 -16.08
C PRO A 174 -21.84 6.50 -16.18
N LYS A 175 -21.74 7.18 -17.34
CA LYS A 175 -20.71 8.21 -17.58
C LYS A 175 -20.67 9.27 -16.48
N ALA A 176 -21.80 9.57 -15.85
CA ALA A 176 -21.91 10.49 -14.71
C ALA A 176 -21.12 9.98 -13.49
N LEU A 177 -21.37 8.74 -13.04
CA LEU A 177 -20.64 8.12 -11.92
C LEU A 177 -19.15 7.98 -12.24
N LEU A 178 -18.80 7.63 -13.48
CA LEU A 178 -17.40 7.57 -13.92
C LEU A 178 -16.70 8.94 -13.82
N ARG A 179 -17.38 10.03 -14.18
CA ARG A 179 -16.85 11.39 -14.05
C ARG A 179 -16.70 11.78 -12.57
N GLN A 180 -17.67 11.44 -11.74
CA GLN A 180 -17.63 11.69 -10.30
C GLN A 180 -16.47 10.93 -9.64
N LEU A 181 -16.30 9.63 -9.93
CA LEU A 181 -15.15 8.83 -9.47
C LEU A 181 -13.82 9.47 -9.85
N LYS A 182 -13.66 9.94 -11.09
CA LYS A 182 -12.44 10.63 -11.53
C LYS A 182 -12.21 11.95 -10.82
N ARG A 183 -13.29 12.69 -10.51
CA ARG A 183 -13.22 13.94 -9.75
C ARG A 183 -12.79 13.69 -8.31
N LYS A 184 -13.36 12.65 -7.68
CA LYS A 184 -13.17 12.31 -6.26
C LYS A 184 -11.90 11.51 -5.95
N CYS A 185 -11.48 10.61 -6.84
CA CYS A 185 -10.29 9.77 -6.59
C CYS A 185 -9.05 10.21 -7.37
N PHE A 186 -9.12 11.31 -8.14
CA PHE A 186 -8.10 11.78 -9.10
C PHE A 186 -7.39 10.63 -9.84
N ILE A 187 -8.08 10.05 -10.82
CA ILE A 187 -7.56 8.98 -11.66
C ILE A 187 -7.64 9.40 -13.13
N SER A 188 -6.47 9.46 -13.77
CA SER A 188 -6.31 9.82 -15.17
C SER A 188 -5.32 8.90 -15.88
N GLN A 189 -5.22 9.05 -17.20
CA GLN A 189 -4.22 8.32 -18.00
C GLN A 189 -2.77 8.69 -17.63
N ASN A 190 -2.57 9.84 -16.97
CA ASN A 190 -1.26 10.38 -16.63
C ASN A 190 -0.93 10.34 -15.14
N ASN A 191 -1.92 10.08 -14.29
CA ASN A 191 -1.74 9.90 -12.86
C ASN A 191 -2.89 9.04 -12.35
N TYR A 192 -2.57 7.83 -11.91
CA TYR A 192 -3.50 6.85 -11.34
C TYR A 192 -3.07 6.41 -9.94
N GLN A 193 -2.42 7.30 -9.18
CA GLN A 193 -1.96 7.02 -7.82
C GLN A 193 -3.11 6.68 -6.85
N GLY A 194 -4.32 7.17 -7.10
CA GLY A 194 -5.54 6.85 -6.33
C GLY A 194 -6.11 5.45 -6.62
N TYR A 195 -5.58 4.73 -7.60
CA TYR A 195 -6.08 3.42 -8.01
C TYR A 195 -6.12 2.38 -6.87
N PRO A 196 -5.06 2.16 -6.09
CA PRO A 196 -5.07 1.09 -5.09
C PRO A 196 -5.99 1.38 -3.91
N TYR A 197 -6.13 2.66 -3.53
CA TYR A 197 -7.10 3.08 -2.53
C TYR A 197 -8.53 2.77 -2.99
N LEU A 198 -8.84 3.08 -4.26
CA LEU A 198 -10.15 2.78 -4.80
C LEU A 198 -10.39 1.27 -4.90
N ALA A 199 -9.37 0.46 -5.21
CA ALA A 199 -9.47 -0.99 -5.22
C ALA A 199 -9.91 -1.53 -3.86
N GLU A 200 -9.17 -1.15 -2.81
CA GLU A 200 -9.42 -1.54 -1.42
C GLU A 200 -10.80 -1.12 -0.93
N VAL A 201 -11.19 0.13 -1.18
CA VAL A 201 -12.48 0.67 -0.73
C VAL A 201 -13.65 0.07 -1.53
N LEU A 202 -13.45 -0.21 -2.82
CA LEU A 202 -14.46 -0.90 -3.62
C LEU A 202 -14.62 -2.36 -3.19
N GLU A 203 -13.52 -3.04 -2.85
CA GLU A 203 -13.59 -4.40 -2.33
C GLU A 203 -14.42 -4.46 -1.04
N GLY A 204 -14.16 -3.58 -0.07
CA GLY A 204 -14.99 -3.49 1.14
C GLY A 204 -16.47 -3.20 0.86
N PHE A 205 -16.77 -2.30 -0.10
CA PHE A 205 -18.15 -2.02 -0.53
C PHE A 205 -18.84 -3.25 -1.14
N LEU A 206 -18.13 -4.01 -1.98
CA LEU A 206 -18.66 -5.25 -2.55
C LEU A 206 -18.94 -6.27 -1.46
N ASP A 207 -18.09 -6.34 -0.44
CA ASP A 207 -18.25 -7.25 0.69
C ASP A 207 -19.49 -6.94 1.53
N GLU A 208 -19.73 -5.66 1.82
CA GLU A 208 -20.91 -5.19 2.53
C GLU A 208 -22.20 -5.56 1.79
N LEU A 209 -22.18 -5.43 0.47
CA LEU A 209 -23.28 -5.85 -0.39
C LEU A 209 -23.36 -7.37 -0.57
N ARG A 210 -22.50 -8.14 0.11
CA ARG A 210 -22.36 -9.60 -0.02
C ARG A 210 -22.19 -10.03 -1.47
N PHE A 211 -21.50 -9.20 -2.26
CA PHE A 211 -21.09 -9.61 -3.58
C PHE A 211 -20.13 -10.79 -3.42
N PRO A 212 -20.31 -11.84 -4.22
CA PRO A 212 -19.52 -13.04 -4.01
C PRO A 212 -18.01 -12.76 -4.18
N LYS A 213 -17.22 -13.27 -3.24
CA LYS A 213 -15.76 -13.20 -3.26
C LYS A 213 -15.21 -14.45 -3.93
N GLY A 214 -14.38 -14.25 -4.93
CA GLY A 214 -13.58 -15.32 -5.52
C GLY A 214 -13.83 -15.53 -7.01
N ARG A 215 -12.92 -16.28 -7.61
CA ARG A 215 -13.03 -16.74 -9.01
C ARG A 215 -14.29 -17.58 -9.23
N ASP A 216 -14.77 -18.23 -8.17
CA ASP A 216 -15.81 -19.23 -8.24
C ASP A 216 -17.24 -18.66 -8.14
N GLN A 217 -17.37 -17.40 -7.76
CA GLN A 217 -18.66 -16.73 -7.67
C GLN A 217 -18.41 -15.27 -8.04
N HIS A 218 -18.81 -14.90 -9.25
CA HIS A 218 -18.14 -13.85 -10.00
C HIS A 218 -18.20 -12.45 -9.35
N ARG A 219 -17.03 -11.84 -9.14
CA ARG A 219 -16.89 -10.40 -8.97
C ARG A 219 -17.27 -9.72 -10.29
N PHE A 220 -18.23 -8.79 -10.24
CA PHE A 220 -18.93 -8.07 -11.33
C PHE A 220 -18.03 -7.24 -12.31
N GLY A 221 -16.76 -7.60 -12.50
CA GLY A 221 -15.75 -6.81 -13.20
C GLY A 221 -15.87 -6.72 -14.72
N TYR A 222 -16.85 -7.38 -15.32
CA TYR A 222 -17.17 -7.25 -16.75
C TYR A 222 -18.69 -7.04 -16.95
N VAL A 223 -19.32 -6.22 -16.11
CA VAL A 223 -20.73 -5.85 -16.35
C VAL A 223 -20.80 -5.05 -17.64
N ASP A 224 -21.22 -5.76 -18.68
CA ASP A 224 -21.96 -5.27 -19.85
C ASP A 224 -21.16 -4.82 -21.08
N ARG A 225 -20.34 -5.72 -21.65
CA ARG A 225 -20.05 -5.69 -23.10
C ARG A 225 -20.55 -6.91 -23.88
N TYR A 226 -20.72 -8.08 -23.24
CA TYR A 226 -20.99 -9.34 -23.95
C TYR A 226 -22.25 -10.11 -23.59
N PHE A 227 -23.08 -9.62 -22.66
CA PHE A 227 -24.41 -10.20 -22.43
C PHE A 227 -25.42 -9.73 -23.50
N ARG A 228 -25.15 -10.11 -24.76
CA ARG A 228 -26.12 -10.08 -25.87
C ARG A 228 -26.63 -11.47 -26.24
N HIS A 229 -26.34 -12.50 -25.46
CA HIS A 229 -26.91 -13.83 -25.70
C HIS A 229 -28.11 -14.12 -24.82
N ARG A 230 -29.03 -14.82 -25.47
CA ARG A 230 -30.47 -14.79 -25.27
C ARG A 230 -30.91 -15.60 -24.04
N ASP A 231 -32.09 -15.21 -23.61
CA ASP A 231 -33.06 -15.96 -22.81
C ASP A 231 -32.96 -15.95 -21.26
N ASN A 232 -34.06 -15.45 -20.71
CA ASN A 232 -34.69 -15.75 -19.42
C ASN A 232 -33.99 -15.26 -18.14
N ASP A 233 -33.74 -13.94 -18.04
CA ASP A 233 -34.36 -13.09 -17.00
C ASP A 233 -33.92 -11.61 -17.13
N ARG A 234 -34.44 -10.94 -18.18
CA ARG A 234 -34.10 -9.55 -18.48
C ARG A 234 -34.51 -8.59 -17.35
N THR A 235 -35.58 -8.92 -16.64
CA THR A 235 -36.18 -8.07 -15.60
C THR A 235 -35.43 -8.16 -14.28
N VAL A 236 -35.06 -9.37 -13.83
CA VAL A 236 -34.24 -9.52 -12.61
C VAL A 236 -32.84 -8.97 -12.84
N ARG A 237 -32.23 -9.20 -14.01
CA ARG A 237 -30.92 -8.60 -14.35
C ARG A 237 -30.98 -7.08 -14.41
N ALA A 238 -32.02 -6.51 -15.04
CA ALA A 238 -32.20 -5.06 -15.08
C ALA A 238 -32.44 -4.47 -13.68
N SER A 239 -33.20 -5.16 -12.83
CA SER A 239 -33.50 -4.73 -11.46
C SER A 239 -32.28 -4.82 -10.55
N ALA A 240 -31.54 -5.93 -10.58
CA ALA A 240 -30.28 -6.10 -9.84
C ALA A 240 -29.23 -5.07 -10.30
N ARG A 241 -29.12 -4.84 -11.61
CA ARG A 241 -28.25 -3.82 -12.18
C ARG A 241 -28.64 -2.41 -11.73
N LYS A 242 -29.93 -2.09 -11.73
CA LYS A 242 -30.46 -0.79 -11.26
C LYS A 242 -30.19 -0.61 -9.77
N ALA A 243 -30.41 -1.64 -8.96
CA ALA A 243 -30.12 -1.63 -7.53
C ALA A 243 -28.62 -1.45 -7.27
N PHE A 244 -27.76 -2.18 -7.97
CA PHE A 244 -26.31 -2.03 -7.87
C PHE A 244 -25.86 -0.61 -8.22
N TYR A 245 -26.31 -0.04 -9.34
CA TYR A 245 -25.91 1.33 -9.67
C TYR A 245 -26.46 2.38 -8.71
N LYS A 246 -27.61 2.12 -8.08
CA LYS A 246 -28.14 2.99 -7.03
C LYS A 246 -27.22 2.98 -5.80
N GLU A 247 -26.78 1.81 -5.35
CA GLU A 247 -25.85 1.72 -4.21
C GLU A 247 -24.44 2.22 -4.59
N LEU A 248 -23.97 1.92 -5.79
CA LEU A 248 -22.72 2.46 -6.31
C LEU A 248 -22.75 3.99 -6.39
N ALA A 249 -23.88 4.61 -6.75
CA ALA A 249 -24.02 6.07 -6.74
C ALA A 249 -23.82 6.64 -5.32
N LYS A 250 -24.47 6.05 -4.32
CA LYS A 250 -24.29 6.46 -2.91
C LYS A 250 -22.84 6.29 -2.45
N PHE A 251 -22.21 5.18 -2.82
CA PHE A 251 -20.80 4.94 -2.55
C PHE A 251 -19.90 5.99 -3.21
N VAL A 252 -20.12 6.31 -4.50
CA VAL A 252 -19.38 7.38 -5.17
C VAL A 252 -19.59 8.71 -4.45
N ASP A 253 -20.79 8.96 -3.95
CA ASP A 253 -21.11 10.16 -3.17
C ASP A 253 -20.49 10.17 -1.76
N SER A 254 -20.17 9.01 -1.17
CA SER A 254 -19.46 8.91 0.11
C SER A 254 -17.94 9.04 -0.01
N LEU A 255 -17.37 8.81 -1.20
CA LEU A 255 -15.93 8.96 -1.42
C LEU A 255 -15.46 10.42 -1.20
N PRO A 256 -14.26 10.64 -0.63
CA PRO A 256 -13.67 11.97 -0.49
C PRO A 256 -13.28 12.57 -1.84
N ASP A 257 -13.09 13.90 -1.92
CA ASP A 257 -12.69 14.60 -3.17
C ASP A 257 -11.27 14.30 -3.66
N ARG A 258 -10.42 13.78 -2.76
CA ARG A 258 -9.14 13.16 -3.09
C ARG A 258 -9.00 11.91 -2.23
N PRO A 259 -8.39 10.84 -2.77
CA PRO A 259 -8.06 9.71 -1.92
C PRO A 259 -7.15 10.24 -0.81
N PRO A 260 -7.31 9.77 0.45
CA PRO A 260 -6.40 10.14 1.51
C PRO A 260 -4.99 9.89 0.99
N ALA A 261 -4.09 10.86 1.20
CA ALA A 261 -2.69 10.66 0.89
C ALA A 261 -2.30 9.39 1.62
N VAL A 262 -2.13 8.29 0.87
CA VAL A 262 -1.75 7.02 1.46
C VAL A 262 -0.40 7.34 2.10
N ARG A 263 -0.37 7.47 3.43
CA ARG A 263 0.84 7.68 4.19
C ARG A 263 1.52 6.33 4.18
N ILE A 264 2.41 6.13 3.23
CA ILE A 264 3.33 5.01 3.32
C ILE A 264 4.44 5.49 4.22
N ALA A 265 4.51 4.87 5.39
CA ALA A 265 5.77 4.75 6.08
C ALA A 265 6.80 4.28 5.04
N ARG A 266 7.91 5.00 4.92
CA ARG A 266 9.00 4.58 4.03
C ARG A 266 9.33 3.12 4.35
N THR A 267 9.18 2.22 3.38
CA THR A 267 9.73 0.87 3.46
C THR A 267 11.24 1.00 3.46
N ILE A 268 11.83 1.04 4.65
CA ILE A 268 13.18 0.58 4.87
C ILE A 268 13.04 -0.95 4.96
N CYS A 269 13.96 -1.70 4.35
CA CYS A 269 14.09 -3.13 4.55
C CYS A 269 15.03 -3.32 5.73
N PRO A 270 14.57 -3.83 6.87
CA PRO A 270 15.43 -4.58 7.76
C PRO A 270 15.05 -6.04 7.55
N THR A 271 15.97 -6.98 7.67
CA THR A 271 15.51 -8.18 8.38
C THR A 271 15.14 -7.72 9.79
N ASP A 272 13.82 -7.48 9.92
CA ASP A 272 12.92 -7.33 11.06
C ASP A 272 12.93 -6.06 11.94
N LEU A 273 12.19 -5.03 11.48
CA LEU A 273 11.55 -3.98 12.32
C LEU A 273 10.23 -3.49 11.66
N GLU A 274 9.19 -3.27 12.48
CA GLU A 274 7.81 -2.92 12.06
C GLU A 274 7.55 -1.41 11.82
N ILE A 275 6.39 -1.08 11.20
CA ILE A 275 6.04 0.27 10.70
C ILE A 275 5.59 1.24 11.83
N GLU A 276 6.20 2.42 11.89
CA GLU A 276 5.85 3.50 12.84
C GLU A 276 4.47 4.14 12.56
N GLY A 277 3.67 4.32 13.61
CA GLY A 277 2.23 4.63 13.55
C GLY A 277 1.79 5.97 12.93
N GLY A 278 0.46 6.21 12.89
CA GLY A 278 -0.17 7.32 12.17
C GLY A 278 0.11 8.73 12.73
N THR A 279 0.17 9.73 11.84
CA THR A 279 0.45 11.14 12.22
C THR A 279 -0.80 11.84 12.78
N ASN A 280 -0.68 12.29 14.04
CA ASN A 280 -1.66 13.11 14.72
C ASN A 280 -1.38 14.61 14.49
N LEU A 281 -2.42 15.38 14.17
CA LEU A 281 -2.33 16.85 14.15
C LEU A 281 -2.60 17.35 15.58
N ALA A 282 -1.58 17.87 16.25
CA ALA A 282 -1.70 18.39 17.60
C ALA A 282 -1.46 19.90 17.61
N THR A 283 -2.40 20.65 18.18
CA THR A 283 -2.28 22.10 18.37
C THR A 283 -1.43 22.35 19.61
N HIS A 284 -0.21 22.86 19.44
CA HIS A 284 0.72 23.10 20.55
C HIS A 284 0.85 24.59 20.86
N ARG A 285 0.63 24.96 22.13
CA ARG A 285 1.01 26.28 22.65
C ARG A 285 2.42 26.18 23.23
N ARG A 286 3.42 26.69 22.50
CA ARG A 286 4.82 26.70 22.95
C ARG A 286 5.11 28.01 23.68
N LYS A 287 5.71 27.91 24.85
CA LYS A 287 6.32 29.06 25.54
C LYS A 287 7.75 29.20 25.05
N GLU A 288 8.08 30.34 24.46
CA GLU A 288 9.44 30.62 24.00
C GLU A 288 10.42 30.68 25.18
N ARG A 289 11.59 30.07 25.00
CA ARG A 289 12.67 30.10 25.98
C ARG A 289 13.59 31.26 25.62
N LYS A 290 13.96 32.09 26.60
CA LYS A 290 15.01 33.09 26.41
C LYS A 290 16.37 32.40 26.37
N SER A 291 17.08 32.51 25.25
CA SER A 291 18.44 31.96 25.06
C SER A 291 19.42 32.43 26.15
N ALA A 292 19.24 33.65 26.65
CA ALA A 292 20.02 34.22 27.75
C ALA A 292 20.09 33.33 29.01
N ASN A 293 19.02 32.58 29.33
CA ASN A 293 19.02 31.70 30.51
C ASN A 293 19.93 30.48 30.32
N ARG A 294 20.00 29.96 29.09
CA ARG A 294 20.95 28.89 28.74
C ARG A 294 22.37 29.41 28.87
N GLN A 295 22.65 30.56 28.28
CA GLN A 295 24.00 31.14 28.33
C GLN A 295 24.44 31.44 29.76
N ALA A 296 23.53 31.98 30.59
CA ALA A 296 23.80 32.22 32.00
C ALA A 296 24.16 30.93 32.76
N TYR A 297 23.50 29.81 32.46
CA TYR A 297 23.83 28.51 33.04
C TYR A 297 25.23 28.03 32.60
N LEU A 298 25.53 28.11 31.31
CA LEU A 298 26.81 27.64 30.78
C LEU A 298 27.97 28.47 31.32
N ASN A 299 27.83 29.79 31.36
CA ASN A 299 28.85 30.70 31.88
C ASN A 299 29.08 30.52 33.39
N ALA A 300 28.05 30.12 34.15
CA ALA A 300 28.14 29.94 35.61
C ALA A 300 28.60 28.54 36.03
N THR A 301 28.71 27.58 35.11
CA THR A 301 29.04 26.18 35.40
C THR A 301 30.48 25.89 35.00
N SER A 302 31.29 25.33 35.92
CA SER A 302 32.72 25.08 35.68
C SER A 302 33.02 24.07 34.58
N ASN A 303 32.16 23.07 34.41
CA ASN A 303 32.17 22.19 33.25
C ASN A 303 30.72 22.05 32.74
N PRO A 304 30.30 22.88 31.77
CA PRO A 304 28.94 22.90 31.27
C PRO A 304 28.63 21.72 30.33
N TYR A 305 29.64 21.01 29.83
CA TYR A 305 29.52 19.89 28.89
C TYR A 305 29.42 18.53 29.58
N ARG A 306 29.64 18.50 30.89
CA ARG A 306 29.49 17.32 31.72
C ARG A 306 28.06 17.12 32.19
N CYS A 307 27.49 15.98 31.86
CA CYS A 307 26.14 15.61 32.30
C CYS A 307 26.08 15.48 33.83
N LYS A 308 25.06 16.08 34.46
CA LYS A 308 24.88 15.99 35.92
C LYS A 308 24.63 14.56 36.42
N ILE A 309 23.99 13.70 35.61
CA ILE A 309 23.58 12.35 36.04
C ILE A 309 24.65 11.32 35.71
N CYS A 310 25.05 11.16 34.44
CA CYS A 310 26.02 10.14 34.04
C CYS A 310 27.47 10.60 34.11
N HIS A 311 27.72 11.88 34.38
CA HIS A 311 29.08 12.45 34.46
C HIS A 311 29.94 12.33 33.20
N VAL A 312 29.39 11.85 32.09
CA VAL A 312 30.02 11.89 30.77
C VAL A 312 30.18 13.35 30.36
N ASP A 313 31.38 13.69 29.93
CA ASP A 313 31.69 14.92 29.23
C ASP A 313 31.52 14.69 27.73
N LEU A 314 30.48 15.28 27.15
CA LEU A 314 30.17 15.05 25.73
C LEU A 314 31.12 15.81 24.80
N ALA A 315 31.79 16.86 25.28
CA ALA A 315 32.77 17.55 24.48
C ALA A 315 34.02 16.66 24.32
N GLU A 316 34.43 16.00 25.41
CA GLU A 316 35.53 15.04 25.39
C GLU A 316 35.19 13.77 24.60
N GLU A 317 34.05 13.13 24.90
CA GLU A 317 33.63 11.87 24.28
C GLU A 317 33.56 11.94 22.75
N TYR A 318 33.18 13.11 22.22
CA TYR A 318 32.98 13.32 20.79
C TYR A 318 34.01 14.25 20.16
N SER A 319 35.09 14.60 20.87
CA SER A 319 36.15 15.50 20.40
C SER A 319 35.61 16.80 19.80
N LEU A 320 34.68 17.43 20.50
CA LEU A 320 34.01 18.64 20.02
C LEU A 320 34.81 19.87 20.43
N GLU A 321 35.17 20.71 19.45
CA GLU A 321 35.91 21.96 19.66
C GLU A 321 35.01 23.09 20.21
N ASP A 322 33.67 23.00 20.02
CA ASP A 322 32.69 24.04 20.33
C ASP A 322 31.42 23.54 21.06
N ASP A 323 30.64 24.46 21.64
CA ASP A 323 29.29 24.19 22.20
C ASP A 323 28.27 23.91 21.08
N TYR A 324 28.23 22.67 20.59
CA TYR A 324 27.21 22.21 19.64
C TYR A 324 25.82 22.03 20.24
N GLY A 325 25.58 22.48 21.48
CA GLY A 325 24.29 22.26 22.14
C GLY A 325 24.06 20.82 22.60
N VAL A 326 25.13 20.03 22.74
CA VAL A 326 25.08 18.61 23.11
C VAL A 326 24.60 18.38 24.54
N ILE A 327 24.84 19.33 25.44
CA ILE A 327 24.20 19.37 26.75
C ILE A 327 22.92 20.21 26.68
N GLU A 328 21.83 19.57 27.10
CA GLU A 328 20.51 20.17 27.18
C GLU A 328 20.29 20.76 28.59
N VAL A 329 20.08 22.08 28.66
CA VAL A 329 19.76 22.76 29.91
C VAL A 329 18.28 22.53 30.25
N HIS A 330 18.06 21.69 31.25
CA HIS A 330 16.76 21.28 31.76
C HIS A 330 16.33 22.13 32.95
N HIS A 331 15.03 22.43 33.05
CA HIS A 331 14.46 23.07 34.24
C HIS A 331 13.92 22.00 35.19
N LYS A 332 14.38 21.97 36.45
CA LYS A 332 13.86 21.02 37.46
C LYS A 332 12.35 21.15 37.68
N ARG A 333 11.78 22.32 37.38
CA ARG A 333 10.34 22.59 37.36
C ARG A 333 9.82 22.61 35.92
N LEU A 334 8.56 22.22 35.74
CA LEU A 334 7.90 22.32 34.45
C LEU A 334 7.80 23.78 34.00
N LEU A 335 8.18 24.05 32.74
CA LEU A 335 8.26 25.41 32.15
C LEU A 335 6.96 26.22 32.21
N LYS A 336 5.81 25.54 32.23
CA LYS A 336 4.49 26.17 32.39
C LYS A 336 4.37 26.92 33.72
N SER A 337 5.14 26.52 34.72
CA SER A 337 5.08 27.04 36.09
C SER A 337 6.28 27.90 36.47
N VAL A 338 7.20 28.15 35.53
CA VAL A 338 8.39 28.99 35.74
C VAL A 338 8.22 30.32 35.01
N HIS A 339 8.23 31.44 35.72
CA HIS A 339 8.16 32.76 35.09
C HIS A 339 9.56 33.36 34.83
N LYS A 340 10.45 33.25 35.80
CA LYS A 340 11.88 33.58 35.72
C LYS A 340 12.66 32.48 36.45
N PRO A 341 13.48 31.67 35.75
CA PRO A 341 14.25 30.63 36.41
C PRO A 341 15.44 31.23 37.15
N ASN A 342 15.78 30.64 38.29
CA ASN A 342 17.08 30.83 38.93
C ASN A 342 18.08 29.76 38.43
N LEU A 343 19.39 29.99 38.60
CA LEU A 343 20.43 29.05 38.16
C LEU A 343 20.31 27.67 38.85
N ASP A 344 19.89 27.62 40.12
CA ASP A 344 19.65 26.38 40.89
C ASP A 344 18.49 25.55 40.34
N GLU A 345 17.60 26.17 39.55
CA GLU A 345 16.48 25.50 38.87
C GLU A 345 16.89 24.89 37.52
N LEU A 346 18.12 25.13 37.07
CA LEU A 346 18.66 24.63 35.82
C LEU A 346 19.67 23.50 36.06
N VAL A 347 19.73 22.56 35.13
CA VAL A 347 20.69 21.46 35.17
C VAL A 347 21.07 21.04 33.74
N GLY A 348 22.36 20.81 33.52
CA GLY A 348 22.91 20.30 32.28
C GLY A 348 22.84 18.78 32.22
N LEU A 349 22.17 18.25 31.21
CA LEU A 349 21.97 16.82 31.00
C LEU A 349 22.33 16.44 29.56
N CYS A 350 22.88 15.24 29.37
CA CYS A 350 22.96 14.65 28.03
C CYS A 350 21.56 14.27 27.52
N PRO A 351 21.36 14.11 26.20
CA PRO A 351 20.04 13.83 25.62
C PRO A 351 19.38 12.58 26.24
N ASN A 352 20.17 11.54 26.50
CA ASN A 352 19.68 10.29 27.09
C ASN A 352 19.18 10.50 28.52
N CYS A 353 19.98 11.16 29.36
CA CYS A 353 19.62 11.44 30.75
C CYS A 353 18.41 12.39 30.85
N HIS A 354 18.32 13.35 29.94
CA HIS A 354 17.21 14.30 29.89
C HIS A 354 15.88 13.61 29.58
N VAL A 355 15.85 12.70 28.59
CA VAL A 355 14.65 11.90 28.27
C VAL A 355 14.23 11.02 29.45
N MET A 356 15.18 10.37 30.11
CA MET A 356 14.89 9.48 31.24
C MET A 356 14.33 10.24 32.45
N LEU A 357 14.88 11.40 32.76
CA LEU A 357 14.36 12.28 33.80
C LEU A 357 12.92 12.73 33.47
N HIS A 358 12.63 13.10 32.22
CA HIS A 358 11.28 13.45 31.80
C HIS A 358 10.28 12.29 31.97
N ARG A 359 10.69 11.05 31.63
CA ARG A 359 9.87 9.84 31.86
C ARG A 359 9.62 9.60 33.35
N HIS A 360 10.63 9.76 34.19
CA HIS A 360 10.50 9.63 35.64
C HIS A 360 9.50 10.65 36.21
N ILE A 361 9.65 11.93 35.85
CA ILE A 361 8.75 13.01 36.27
C ILE A 361 7.31 12.72 35.82
N ALA A 362 7.12 12.31 34.57
CA ALA A 362 5.78 11.97 34.05
C ALA A 362 5.15 10.80 34.82
N ALA A 363 5.93 9.76 35.14
CA ALA A 363 5.46 8.62 35.92
C ALA A 363 5.08 9.02 37.36
N TYR A 364 5.90 9.86 38.00
CA TYR A 364 5.62 10.41 39.33
C TYR A 364 4.30 11.19 39.34
N LEU A 365 4.15 12.15 38.42
CA LEU A 365 2.97 12.99 38.33
C LEU A 365 1.71 12.19 38.00
N ARG A 366 1.81 11.20 37.11
CA ARG A 366 0.72 10.26 36.81
C ARG A 366 0.31 9.44 38.03
N LYS A 367 1.26 8.91 38.80
CA LYS A 367 0.98 8.17 40.05
C LYS A 367 0.27 9.04 41.08
N LYS A 368 0.53 10.34 41.07
CA LYS A 368 -0.15 11.33 41.92
C LYS A 368 -1.46 11.85 41.34
N GLY A 369 -1.82 11.48 40.11
CA GLY A 369 -3.03 11.98 39.43
C GLY A 369 -2.97 13.46 39.07
N ARG A 370 -1.76 14.02 38.90
CA ARG A 370 -1.53 15.46 38.78
C ARG A 370 -0.81 15.81 37.48
N LYS A 371 -1.05 17.02 36.98
CA LYS A 371 -0.37 17.53 35.79
C LYS A 371 0.91 18.31 36.11
N ASP A 372 1.14 18.68 37.37
CA ASP A 372 2.30 19.45 37.82
C ASP A 372 2.63 19.16 39.29
N PHE A 373 3.82 19.55 39.72
CA PHE A 373 4.26 19.53 41.11
C PHE A 373 3.48 20.54 41.97
N ALA A 374 3.37 20.27 43.27
CA ALA A 374 2.66 21.07 44.27
C ALA A 374 3.47 22.28 44.69
N SER A 375 4.79 22.12 44.64
CA SER A 375 5.72 23.15 45.08
C SER A 375 7.05 22.98 44.37
N LYS A 376 7.85 24.06 44.39
CA LYS A 376 9.27 24.00 44.01
C LYS A 376 10.01 22.91 44.80
N LYS A 377 9.71 22.75 46.08
CA LYS A 377 10.33 21.73 46.96
C LYS A 377 10.05 20.30 46.49
N GLU A 378 8.82 19.99 46.09
CA GLU A 378 8.47 18.68 45.54
C GLU A 378 9.22 18.40 44.24
N ALA A 379 9.26 19.37 43.33
CA ALA A 379 9.96 19.25 42.04
C ALA A 379 11.45 18.94 42.23
N PHE A 380 12.11 19.67 43.13
CA PHE A 380 13.52 19.47 43.46
C PHE A 380 13.76 18.11 44.11
N LYS A 381 12.91 17.72 45.07
CA LYS A 381 13.02 16.43 45.73
C LYS A 381 12.95 15.28 44.72
N VAL A 382 11.95 15.26 43.85
CA VAL A 382 11.76 14.21 42.84
C VAL A 382 12.96 14.16 41.88
N HIS A 383 13.42 15.34 41.44
CA HIS A 383 14.57 15.46 40.57
C HIS A 383 15.83 14.87 41.24
N ASP A 384 16.15 15.33 42.45
CA ASP A 384 17.39 14.99 43.13
C ASP A 384 17.37 13.53 43.63
N GLU A 385 16.21 12.99 43.99
CA GLU A 385 16.04 11.55 44.27
C GLU A 385 16.37 10.69 43.05
N PHE A 386 15.89 11.08 41.86
CA PHE A 386 16.18 10.38 40.62
C PHE A 386 17.66 10.48 40.24
N VAL A 387 18.23 11.68 40.27
CA VAL A 387 19.66 11.91 40.01
C VAL A 387 20.52 11.06 40.95
N GLY A 388 20.24 11.13 42.25
CA GLY A 388 20.99 10.38 43.25
C GLY A 388 20.82 8.87 43.09
N HIS A 389 19.63 8.40 42.70
CA HIS A 389 19.41 6.99 42.40
C HIS A 389 20.25 6.52 41.20
N CYS A 390 20.22 7.23 40.08
CA CYS A 390 21.01 6.89 38.90
C CYS A 390 22.52 6.94 39.19
N GLN A 391 22.99 7.97 39.92
CA GLN A 391 24.40 8.09 40.30
C GLN A 391 24.86 6.96 41.22
N ARG A 392 23.98 6.39 42.06
CA ARG A 392 24.29 5.21 42.87
C ARG A 392 24.36 3.92 42.05
N LEU A 393 23.62 3.84 40.95
CA LEU A 393 23.66 2.67 40.05
C LEU A 393 24.89 2.66 39.14
N TRP A 394 25.53 3.82 38.95
CA TRP A 394 26.69 4.00 38.08
C TRP A 394 28.00 4.26 38.85
N ARG A 395 27.96 4.12 40.17
CA ARG A 395 29.14 3.92 41.02
C ARG A 395 29.28 2.42 41.26
#